data_AF-A0A1S4ERW2-F1
#
_entry.id   AF-A0A1S4ERW2-F1
#
_cell.length_a   1.000
_cell.length_b   1.000
_cell.length_c   1.000
_cell.angle_alpha   90.00
_cell.angle_beta   90.00
_cell.angle_gamma   90.00
#
_symmetry.space_group_name_H-M   'P 1'
#
loop_
_entity.id
_entity.type
_entity.pdbx_description
1 polymer ?
#
loop_
_entity_poly.entity_id
_entity_poly.type
_entity_poly.pdbx_seq_one_letter_code
_entity_poly.pdbx_strand_id
1 'polypeptide(L)'
;KSMLTALNNPKILILQCAIVYQRVEGKLLSLEPVIMQETEYLRNVVARISALKPDIVLVQRNVARLAQESLQQLGITLVLNVKTTVLERIARCT
;
A
#
# COMPACT_ATOMS: atom_id res chain seq x y z
N LYS A 1 8.14 8.23 12.64
CA LYS A 1 6.68 8.03 12.86
C LYS A 1 6.00 9.39 12.69
N SER A 2 5.36 9.64 11.54
CA SER A 2 4.65 10.90 11.24
C SER A 2 3.46 10.58 10.33
N MET A 3 2.54 9.74 10.81
CA MET A 3 1.24 9.50 10.19
C MET A 3 0.18 10.05 11.14
N LEU A 4 -0.92 10.56 10.59
CA LEU A 4 -1.99 11.16 11.38
C LEU A 4 -2.64 10.08 12.26
N THR A 5 -2.73 10.37 13.56
CA THR A 5 -3.28 9.45 14.57
C THR A 5 -4.77 9.67 14.83
N ALA A 6 -5.32 10.81 14.42
CA ALA A 6 -6.74 11.14 14.50
C ALA A 6 -7.22 11.73 13.17
N LEU A 7 -8.33 11.20 12.66
CA LEU A 7 -8.95 11.62 11.40
C LEU A 7 -10.47 11.68 11.61
N ASN A 8 -11.10 12.76 11.15
CA ASN A 8 -12.55 12.94 11.24
C ASN A 8 -13.19 12.52 9.90
N ASN A 9 -14.14 11.58 9.96
CA ASN A 9 -14.85 11.04 8.78
C ASN A 9 -13.92 10.62 7.62
N PRO A 10 -12.92 9.73 7.88
CA PRO A 10 -11.93 9.37 6.88
C PRO A 10 -12.51 8.51 5.76
N LYS A 11 -12.00 8.70 4.53
CA LYS A 11 -12.16 7.74 3.44
C LYS A 11 -11.18 6.59 3.61
N ILE A 12 -11.73 5.39 3.78
CA ILE A 12 -10.96 4.18 4.05
C ILE A 12 -10.87 3.34 2.77
N LEU A 13 -9.64 3.02 2.35
CA LEU A 13 -9.37 2.04 1.31
C LEU A 13 -8.90 0.73 1.94
N ILE A 14 -9.54 -0.38 1.59
CA ILE A 14 -9.21 -1.71 2.10
C ILE A 14 -8.54 -2.53 1.01
N LEU A 15 -7.35 -3.06 1.31
CA LEU A 15 -6.58 -3.92 0.42
C LEU A 15 -6.31 -5.28 1.09
N GLN A 16 -6.86 -6.34 0.50
CA GLN A 16 -6.56 -7.73 0.91
C GLN A 16 -5.27 -8.28 0.29
N CYS A 17 -4.61 -7.50 -0.58
CA CYS A 17 -3.36 -7.86 -1.23
C CYS A 17 -2.15 -7.16 -0.59
N ALA A 18 -0.94 -7.64 -0.92
CA ALA A 18 0.31 -6.96 -0.60
C ALA A 18 0.62 -5.90 -1.67
N ILE A 19 1.31 -4.82 -1.27
CA ILE A 19 1.85 -3.81 -2.20
C ILE A 19 3.35 -4.10 -2.35
N VAL A 20 3.69 -5.10 -3.15
CA VAL A 20 5.07 -5.54 -3.39
C VAL A 20 5.23 -5.96 -4.85
N TYR A 21 6.41 -5.73 -5.41
CA TYR A 21 6.72 -6.24 -6.75
C TYR A 21 7.02 -7.74 -6.69
N GLN A 22 6.19 -8.54 -7.36
CA GLN A 22 6.42 -9.97 -7.49
C GLN A 22 7.25 -10.23 -8.75
N ARG A 23 8.43 -10.83 -8.57
CA ARG A 23 9.34 -11.18 -9.66
C ARG A 23 8.87 -12.48 -10.33
N VAL A 24 9.13 -12.61 -11.63
CA VAL A 24 8.92 -13.87 -12.35
C VAL A 24 10.00 -14.86 -11.92
N GLU A 25 9.59 -15.98 -11.34
CA GLU A 25 10.50 -17.05 -10.91
C GLU A 25 11.19 -17.69 -12.14
N GLY A 26 12.46 -18.09 -11.98
CA GLY A 26 13.22 -18.77 -13.03
C GLY A 26 13.89 -17.89 -14.09
N LYS A 27 13.73 -16.56 -14.03
CA LYS A 27 14.42 -15.63 -14.94
C LYS A 27 15.62 -14.98 -14.27
N LEU A 28 16.83 -15.27 -14.76
CA LEU A 28 18.04 -14.57 -14.36
C LEU A 28 18.12 -13.24 -15.13
N LEU A 29 17.99 -12.14 -14.39
CA LEU A 29 18.14 -10.78 -14.90
C LEU A 29 19.26 -10.10 -14.11
N SER A 30 19.96 -9.17 -14.76
CA SER A 30 20.84 -8.24 -14.05
C SER A 30 20.07 -7.47 -12.97
N LEU A 31 20.77 -6.99 -11.94
CA LEU A 31 20.14 -6.32 -10.80
C LEU A 31 19.48 -4.98 -11.18
N GLU A 32 20.14 -4.13 -11.98
CA GLU A 32 19.57 -2.84 -12.41
C GLU A 32 18.14 -2.93 -12.97
N PRO A 33 17.85 -3.74 -14.02
CA PRO A 33 16.51 -3.76 -14.60
C PRO A 33 15.44 -4.26 -13.61
N VAL A 34 15.80 -5.14 -12.67
CA VAL A 34 14.87 -5.60 -11.63
C VAL A 34 14.51 -4.48 -10.67
N ILE A 35 15.50 -3.69 -10.24
CA ILE A 35 15.29 -2.54 -9.34
C ILE A 35 14.45 -1.45 -10.02
N MET A 36 14.71 -1.18 -11.31
CA MET A 36 13.92 -0.20 -12.08
C MET A 36 12.45 -0.65 -12.21
N GLN A 37 12.21 -1.92 -12.52
CA GLN A 37 10.86 -2.46 -12.62
C GLN A 37 10.12 -2.41 -11.27
N GLU A 38 10.79 -2.78 -10.18
CA GLU A 38 10.23 -2.71 -8.83
C GLU A 38 9.83 -1.28 -8.48
N THR A 39 10.69 -0.31 -8.76
CA THR A 39 10.43 1.12 -8.49
C THR A 39 9.24 1.63 -9.30
N GLU A 40 9.21 1.35 -10.60
CA GLU A 40 8.13 1.79 -11.50
C GLU A 40 6.79 1.15 -11.15
N TYR A 41 6.79 -0.15 -10.81
CA TYR A 41 5.60 -0.84 -10.33
C TYR A 41 5.02 -0.17 -9.07
N LEU A 42 5.86 0.08 -8.07
CA LEU A 42 5.42 0.69 -6.81
C LEU A 42 4.91 2.11 -7.02
N ARG A 43 5.58 2.91 -7.86
CA ARG A 43 5.14 4.25 -8.25
C ARG A 43 3.73 4.22 -8.86
N ASN A 44 3.48 3.30 -9.78
CA ASN A 44 2.18 3.16 -10.44
C ASN A 44 1.07 2.72 -9.47
N VAL A 45 1.37 1.78 -8.56
CA VAL A 45 0.40 1.37 -7.53
C VAL A 45 0.07 2.52 -6.59
N VAL A 46 1.08 3.25 -6.11
CA VAL A 46 0.87 4.42 -5.23
C VAL A 46 0.04 5.49 -5.95
N ALA A 47 0.33 5.77 -7.22
CA ALA A 47 -0.43 6.74 -8.01
C ALA A 47 -1.91 6.36 -8.15
N ARG A 48 -2.20 5.06 -8.33
CA ARG A 48 -3.58 4.55 -8.37
C ARG A 48 -4.27 4.67 -7.02
N ILE A 49 -3.58 4.38 -5.92
CA ILE A 49 -4.10 4.56 -4.57
C ILE A 49 -4.40 6.05 -4.31
N SER A 50 -3.47 6.94 -4.62
CA SER A 50 -3.63 8.38 -4.39
C SER A 50 -4.75 9.00 -5.23
N ALA A 51 -4.99 8.48 -6.44
CA ALA A 51 -6.08 8.93 -7.29
C ALA A 51 -7.47 8.71 -6.66
N LEU A 52 -7.61 7.69 -5.79
CA LEU A 52 -8.84 7.44 -5.02
C LEU A 52 -9.02 8.42 -3.85
N LYS A 53 -7.98 9.21 -3.53
CA LYS A 53 -7.93 10.15 -2.41
C LYS A 53 -8.37 9.54 -1.06
N PRO A 54 -7.79 8.39 -0.64
CA PRO A 54 -8.06 7.83 0.67
C PRO A 54 -7.31 8.60 1.75
N ASP A 55 -7.91 8.73 2.94
CA ASP A 55 -7.22 9.23 4.13
C ASP A 55 -6.47 8.09 4.84
N ILE A 56 -7.05 6.87 4.79
CA ILE A 56 -6.49 5.67 5.41
C ILE A 56 -6.49 4.51 4.42
N VAL A 57 -5.38 3.78 4.37
CA VAL A 57 -5.25 2.51 3.64
C VAL A 57 -5.00 1.39 4.64
N LEU A 58 -5.92 0.41 4.69
CA LEU A 58 -5.80 -0.80 5.51
C LEU A 58 -5.31 -1.95 4.64
N VAL A 59 -4.19 -2.58 5.01
CA VAL A 59 -3.58 -3.66 4.23
C VAL A 59 -3.50 -4.94 5.07
N GLN A 60 -3.97 -6.05 4.50
CA GLN A 60 -3.90 -7.36 5.15
C GLN A 60 -2.46 -7.88 5.26
N ARG A 61 -1.64 -7.62 4.24
CA ARG A 61 -0.29 -8.15 4.08
C ARG A 61 0.75 -7.02 4.11
N ASN A 62 1.99 -7.36 3.72
CA ASN A 62 3.12 -6.45 3.68
C ASN A 62 3.01 -5.39 2.56
N VAL A 63 3.65 -4.26 2.81
CA VAL A 63 3.81 -3.15 1.85
C VAL A 63 5.29 -2.83 1.73
N ALA A 64 5.80 -2.69 0.52
CA ALA A 64 7.18 -2.32 0.25
C ALA A 64 7.51 -0.95 0.86
N ARG A 65 8.72 -0.80 1.41
CA ARG A 65 9.13 0.42 2.13
C ARG A 65 8.99 1.68 1.27
N LEU A 66 9.38 1.62 -0.01
CA LEU A 66 9.25 2.73 -0.95
C LEU A 66 7.78 3.19 -1.09
N ALA A 67 6.83 2.25 -1.09
CA ALA A 67 5.41 2.59 -1.14
C ALA A 67 4.92 3.19 0.20
N GLN A 68 5.42 2.71 1.35
CA GLN A 68 5.09 3.31 2.65
C GLN A 68 5.55 4.77 2.73
N GLU A 69 6.79 5.04 2.31
CA GLU A 69 7.37 6.39 2.29
C GLU A 69 6.62 7.29 1.32
N SER A 70 6.29 6.80 0.12
CA SER A 70 5.51 7.56 -0.86
C SER A 70 4.09 7.89 -0.37
N LEU A 71 3.38 6.92 0.21
CA LEU A 71 2.04 7.16 0.77
C LEU A 71 2.09 8.13 1.96
N GLN A 72 3.13 8.02 2.80
CA GLN A 72 3.34 8.95 3.91
C GLN A 72 3.58 10.38 3.43
N GLN A 73 4.40 10.58 2.38
CA GLN A 73 4.63 11.90 1.79
C GLN A 73 3.35 12.52 1.22
N LEU A 74 2.42 11.69 0.75
CA LEU A 74 1.10 12.10 0.28
C LEU A 74 0.09 12.35 1.42
N GLY A 75 0.51 12.18 2.68
CA GLY A 75 -0.36 12.37 3.85
C GLY A 75 -1.35 11.23 4.09
N ILE A 76 -1.19 10.09 3.40
CA ILE A 76 -2.07 8.93 3.52
C ILE A 76 -1.59 8.06 4.67
N THR A 77 -2.48 7.80 5.64
CA THR A 77 -2.17 6.92 6.78
C THR A 77 -2.27 5.46 6.35
N LEU A 78 -1.25 4.67 6.65
CA LEU A 78 -1.18 3.25 6.30
C LEU A 78 -1.24 2.37 7.55
N VAL A 79 -2.11 1.37 7.55
CA VAL A 79 -2.19 0.35 8.60
C VAL A 79 -1.86 -1.01 8.01
N LEU A 80 -0.82 -1.64 8.53
CA LEU A 80 -0.26 -2.89 8.02
C LEU A 80 -0.70 -4.09 8.88
N ASN A 81 -0.66 -5.28 8.28
CA ASN A 81 -0.87 -6.56 8.97
C ASN A 81 -2.21 -6.64 9.71
N VAL A 82 -3.26 -6.05 9.13
CA VAL A 82 -4.60 -6.11 9.70
C VAL A 82 -5.18 -7.51 9.46
N LYS A 83 -5.70 -8.15 10.50
CA LYS A 83 -6.34 -9.47 10.40
C LYS A 83 -7.50 -9.42 9.39
N THR A 84 -7.63 -10.45 8.56
CA THR A 84 -8.70 -10.56 7.56
C THR A 84 -10.10 -10.39 8.17
N THR A 85 -10.33 -11.01 9.32
CA THR A 85 -11.60 -10.90 10.05
C THR A 85 -11.93 -9.46 10.47
N VAL A 86 -10.91 -8.64 10.73
CA VAL A 86 -11.09 -7.22 11.05
C VAL A 86 -11.37 -6.43 9.76
N LEU A 87 -10.62 -6.67 8.70
CA LEU A 87 -10.86 -6.02 7.40
C LEU A 87 -12.27 -6.27 6.87
N GLU A 88 -12.76 -7.52 6.94
CA GLU A 88 -14.11 -7.86 6.51
C GLU A 88 -15.19 -7.21 7.36
N ARG A 89 -14.96 -7.04 8.66
CA ARG A 89 -15.88 -6.33 9.55
C ARG A 89 -15.92 -4.84 9.22
N ILE A 90 -14.75 -4.23 8.99
CA ILE A 90 -14.66 -2.82 8.61
C ILE A 90 -15.36 -2.62 7.26
N ALA A 91 -15.08 -3.46 6.25
CA ALA A 91 -15.68 -3.38 4.92
C ALA A 91 -17.22 -3.50 4.89
N ARG A 92 -17.83 -4.09 5.94
CA ARG A 92 -19.29 -4.17 6.07
C ARG A 92 -19.91 -2.95 6.76
N CYS A 93 -19.09 -2.17 7.46
CA CYS A 93 -19.52 -1.05 8.30
C CYS A 93 -19.02 0.32 7.76
N THR A 94 -18.36 0.33 6.61
CA THR A 94 -17.79 1.51 5.93
C THR A 94 -18.21 1.52 4.48
#